data_AF-A0A9D4XUF6-F1
#
_entry.id   AF-A0A9D4XUF6-F1
#
_cell.length_a   1.000
_cell.length_b   1.000
_cell.length_c   1.000
_cell.angle_alpha   90.00
_cell.angle_beta   90.00
_cell.angle_gamma   90.00
#
_symmetry.space_group_name_H-M   'P 1'
#
loop_
_entity.id
_entity.type
_entity.pdbx_description
1 polymer ?
#
loop_
_entity_poly.entity_id
_entity_poly.type
_entity_poly.pdbx_seq_one_letter_code
_entity_poly.pdbx_strand_id
1 'polypeptide(L)'
;MDNTYKTDKYRQPLFEIVGMTSTELTFAVAFAYMESEQTENFCWVLEKLKELFVKKDLCPQVILTDRDLALMKAIEIVFLRSINLLCKFHINKNVGAKCKQHVVNDLQKTIYTLWMEVVWASDEVEYGQRLHQLEQACVDYSGFINYVKDTWLTPHRHRFVGAWINRVLHLGNTTTNRLKELRYFVVRLTSANGEFCRKKSTIPSGMAGGSKHVSNAFLNFTPSLGDLAADFFNMASFINSNKDPS
;
A
#
# COMPACT_ATOMS: atom_id res chain seq x y z
N MET A 1 -0.16 -0.34 3.10
CA MET A 1 -1.32 -0.15 2.22
C MET A 1 -0.90 -0.56 0.83
N ASP A 2 -1.74 -1.27 0.09
CA ASP A 2 -1.42 -1.77 -1.25
C ASP A 2 -2.72 -1.92 -2.03
N ASN A 3 -2.66 -1.68 -3.33
CA ASN A 3 -3.78 -1.96 -4.23
C ASN A 3 -3.66 -3.34 -4.84
N THR A 4 -4.81 -3.92 -5.11
CA THR A 4 -4.95 -5.14 -5.91
C THR A 4 -5.82 -4.85 -7.12
N TYR A 5 -5.31 -5.16 -8.30
CA TYR A 5 -6.05 -4.97 -9.54
C TYR A 5 -7.07 -6.09 -9.77
N LYS A 6 -8.23 -5.70 -10.33
CA LYS A 6 -9.19 -6.60 -11.00
C LYS A 6 -9.72 -7.74 -10.11
N THR A 7 -10.03 -7.46 -8.86
CA THR A 7 -10.48 -8.47 -7.89
C THR A 7 -11.98 -8.77 -7.94
N ASP A 8 -12.78 -7.92 -8.60
CA ASP A 8 -14.22 -8.12 -8.73
C ASP A 8 -14.70 -8.13 -10.20
N LYS A 9 -15.97 -8.52 -10.41
CA LYS A 9 -16.61 -8.57 -11.75
C LYS A 9 -16.62 -7.22 -12.47
N TYR A 10 -16.46 -6.12 -11.73
CA TYR A 10 -16.42 -4.75 -12.24
C TYR A 10 -14.99 -4.26 -12.51
N ARG A 11 -13.98 -5.11 -12.26
CA ARG A 11 -12.55 -4.81 -12.43
C ARG A 11 -12.09 -3.60 -11.60
N GLN A 12 -12.75 -3.33 -10.49
CA GLN A 12 -12.39 -2.21 -9.62
C GLN A 12 -11.14 -2.53 -8.79
N PRO A 13 -10.25 -1.54 -8.57
CA PRO A 13 -9.16 -1.65 -7.59
C PRO A 13 -9.69 -1.94 -6.18
N LEU A 14 -9.12 -2.98 -5.55
CA LEU A 14 -9.30 -3.25 -4.12
C LEU A 14 -8.09 -2.69 -3.37
N PHE A 15 -8.34 -1.66 -2.56
CA PHE A 15 -7.36 -1.06 -1.68
C PHE A 15 -7.42 -1.68 -0.29
N GLU A 16 -6.27 -2.07 0.23
CA GLU A 16 -6.18 -2.81 1.48
C GLU A 16 -5.28 -2.09 2.49
N ILE A 17 -5.78 -1.96 3.71
CA ILE A 17 -5.10 -1.28 4.81
C ILE A 17 -4.96 -2.27 5.96
N VAL A 18 -3.70 -2.51 6.35
CA VAL A 18 -3.35 -3.39 7.47
C VAL A 18 -2.52 -2.65 8.49
N GLY A 19 -2.67 -3.06 9.74
CA GLY A 19 -1.88 -2.61 10.87
C GLY A 19 -1.02 -3.75 11.40
N MET A 20 -0.09 -3.39 12.27
CA MET A 20 0.76 -4.34 12.98
C MET A 20 0.80 -3.98 14.47
N THR A 21 0.79 -4.99 15.33
CA THR A 21 1.00 -4.83 16.78
C THR A 21 2.49 -4.84 17.12
N SER A 22 2.85 -4.45 18.35
CA SER A 22 4.23 -4.57 18.86
C SER A 22 4.74 -6.02 18.95
N THR A 23 3.85 -7.01 18.85
CA THR A 23 4.15 -8.44 18.81
C THR A 23 4.21 -9.01 17.39
N GLU A 24 4.36 -8.15 16.38
CA GLU A 24 4.43 -8.50 14.95
C GLU A 24 3.17 -9.14 14.35
N LEU A 25 2.04 -9.15 15.09
CA LEU A 25 0.78 -9.63 14.58
C LEU A 25 0.21 -8.63 13.58
N THR A 26 -0.12 -9.13 12.38
CA THR A 26 -0.76 -8.34 11.32
C THR A 26 -2.28 -8.43 11.46
N PHE A 27 -2.97 -7.30 11.34
CA PHE A 27 -4.43 -7.26 11.37
C PHE A 27 -5.01 -6.37 10.28
N ALA A 28 -6.21 -6.70 9.80
CA ALA A 28 -6.97 -5.87 8.88
C ALA A 28 -7.45 -4.61 9.59
N VAL A 29 -7.21 -3.44 9.01
CA VAL A 29 -7.78 -2.17 9.51
C VAL A 29 -9.01 -1.82 8.70
N ALA A 30 -8.85 -1.79 7.37
CA ALA A 30 -9.92 -1.43 6.45
C ALA A 30 -9.64 -1.92 5.02
N PHE A 31 -10.72 -2.00 4.24
CA PHE A 31 -10.69 -2.25 2.80
C PHE A 31 -11.54 -1.21 2.08
N ALA A 32 -11.14 -0.88 0.85
CA ALA A 32 -11.97 -0.06 -0.01
C ALA A 32 -11.99 -0.57 -1.45
N TYR A 33 -13.17 -0.59 -2.06
CA TYR A 33 -13.29 -0.65 -3.51
C TYR A 33 -13.30 0.77 -4.04
N MET A 34 -12.37 1.06 -4.93
CA MET A 34 -12.26 2.38 -5.56
C MET A 34 -12.64 2.29 -7.03
N GLU A 35 -13.22 3.35 -7.55
CA GLU A 35 -13.53 3.45 -8.98
C GLU A 35 -12.26 3.60 -9.84
N SER A 36 -11.27 4.32 -9.32
CA SER A 36 -9.98 4.53 -9.98
C SER A 36 -8.86 4.80 -8.97
N GLU A 37 -7.61 4.61 -9.39
CA GLU A 37 -6.40 4.90 -8.59
C GLU A 37 -5.96 6.35 -8.76
N GLN A 38 -6.89 7.28 -8.54
CA GLN A 38 -6.63 8.73 -8.60
C GLN A 38 -6.50 9.30 -7.19
N THR A 39 -5.86 10.47 -7.09
CA THR A 39 -5.53 11.09 -5.79
C THR A 39 -6.81 11.33 -4.99
N GLU A 40 -7.89 11.76 -5.65
CA GLU A 40 -9.19 12.06 -5.05
C GLU A 40 -9.83 10.81 -4.44
N ASN A 41 -9.74 9.66 -5.12
CA ASN A 41 -10.25 8.39 -4.61
C ASN A 41 -9.47 7.96 -3.36
N PHE A 42 -8.14 8.06 -3.38
CA PHE A 42 -7.33 7.76 -2.21
C PHE A 42 -7.58 8.72 -1.06
N CYS A 43 -7.69 10.04 -1.32
CA CYS A 43 -8.03 11.02 -0.28
C CYS A 43 -9.33 10.64 0.43
N TRP A 44 -10.39 10.31 -0.33
CA TRP A 44 -11.65 9.88 0.24
C TRP A 44 -11.51 8.65 1.14
N VAL A 45 -10.76 7.63 0.70
CA VAL A 45 -10.55 6.42 1.53
C VAL A 45 -9.73 6.73 2.78
N LEU A 46 -8.68 7.54 2.65
CA LEU A 46 -7.82 7.91 3.77
C LEU A 46 -8.53 8.82 4.77
N GLU A 47 -9.45 9.68 4.33
CA GLU A 47 -10.32 10.49 5.19
C GLU A 47 -11.25 9.59 6.01
N LYS A 48 -11.88 8.60 5.36
CA LYS A 48 -12.71 7.59 6.05
C LYS A 48 -11.89 6.78 7.06
N LEU A 49 -10.66 6.43 6.71
CA LEU A 49 -9.72 5.80 7.64
C LEU A 49 -9.38 6.73 8.83
N LYS A 50 -9.14 8.02 8.57
CA LYS A 50 -8.81 9.03 9.59
C LYS A 50 -9.95 9.23 10.60
N GLU A 51 -11.21 9.13 10.19
CA GLU A 51 -12.36 9.16 11.10
C GLU A 51 -12.32 8.04 12.16
N LEU A 52 -11.72 6.88 11.85
CA LEU A 52 -11.55 5.77 12.80
C LEU A 52 -10.50 6.08 13.89
N PHE A 53 -9.52 6.89 13.51
CA PHE A 53 -8.36 7.26 14.29
C PHE A 53 -8.64 8.46 15.22
N VAL A 54 -9.39 9.45 14.74
CA VAL A 54 -9.80 10.63 15.53
C VAL A 54 -10.57 10.23 16.79
N LYS A 55 -11.40 9.19 16.71
CA LYS A 55 -12.15 8.67 17.87
C LYS A 55 -11.25 8.12 18.98
N LYS A 56 -9.98 7.83 18.68
CA LYS A 56 -9.02 7.21 19.61
C LYS A 56 -7.80 8.09 19.91
N ASP A 57 -7.71 9.29 19.33
CA ASP A 57 -6.50 10.14 19.33
C ASP A 57 -5.23 9.40 18.84
N LEU A 58 -5.42 8.44 17.92
CA LEU A 58 -4.33 7.62 17.38
C LEU A 58 -4.11 7.99 15.93
N CYS A 59 -2.97 8.56 15.55
CA CYS A 59 -2.59 8.75 14.14
C CYS A 59 -1.43 7.81 13.80
N PRO A 60 -1.45 7.09 12.66
CA PRO A 60 -0.32 6.26 12.27
C PRO A 60 0.92 7.15 12.11
N GLN A 61 2.02 6.83 12.78
CA GLN A 61 3.28 7.57 12.61
C GLN A 61 3.96 7.22 11.29
N VAL A 62 3.81 5.97 10.83
CA VAL A 62 4.44 5.44 9.63
C VAL A 62 3.39 4.78 8.75
N ILE A 63 3.41 5.09 7.46
CA ILE A 63 2.55 4.46 6.45
C ILE A 63 3.44 3.88 5.37
N LEU A 64 3.45 2.55 5.24
CA LEU A 64 4.20 1.84 4.20
C LEU A 64 3.31 1.57 2.98
N THR A 65 3.74 2.00 1.80
CA THR A 65 3.02 1.80 0.53
C THR A 65 3.96 1.29 -0.56
N ASP A 66 3.42 0.90 -1.71
CA ASP A 66 4.20 0.88 -2.94
C ASP A 66 4.40 2.31 -3.50
N ARG A 67 5.00 2.44 -4.70
CA ARG A 67 5.24 3.73 -5.36
C ARG A 67 4.08 4.10 -6.28
N ASP A 68 2.90 4.25 -5.69
CA ASP A 68 1.74 4.88 -6.34
C ASP A 68 1.75 6.38 -6.02
N LEU A 69 2.00 7.20 -7.05
CA LEU A 69 2.13 8.66 -6.88
C LEU A 69 0.84 9.33 -6.39
N ALA A 70 -0.32 8.79 -6.77
CA ALA A 70 -1.61 9.31 -6.34
C ALA A 70 -1.87 8.97 -4.87
N LEU A 71 -1.54 7.75 -4.43
CA LEU A 71 -1.63 7.35 -3.02
C LEU A 71 -0.64 8.14 -2.15
N MET A 72 0.61 8.29 -2.61
CA MET A 72 1.62 9.07 -1.89
C MET A 72 1.16 10.52 -1.67
N LYS A 73 0.61 11.16 -2.72
CA LYS A 73 0.05 12.51 -2.64
C LYS A 73 -1.15 12.56 -1.70
N ALA A 74 -2.05 11.58 -1.73
CA ALA A 74 -3.20 11.52 -0.84
C ALA A 74 -2.78 11.36 0.64
N ILE A 75 -1.73 10.59 0.93
CA ILE A 75 -1.16 10.49 2.28
C ILE A 75 -0.65 11.85 2.76
N GLU A 76 0.07 12.57 1.92
CA GLU A 76 0.58 13.91 2.25
C GLU A 76 -0.56 14.91 2.51
N ILE A 77 -1.71 14.77 1.84
CA ILE A 77 -2.89 15.62 2.07
C ILE A 77 -3.60 15.26 3.38
N VAL A 78 -3.87 13.97 3.62
CA VAL A 78 -4.77 13.53 4.70
C VAL A 78 -4.03 13.30 6.01
N PHE A 79 -2.82 12.76 5.95
CA PHE A 79 -1.98 12.33 7.07
C PHE A 79 -0.69 13.15 7.15
N LEU A 80 -0.83 14.47 7.31
CA LEU A 80 0.26 15.47 7.33
C LEU A 80 1.43 15.17 8.28
N ARG A 81 1.20 14.39 9.34
CA ARG A 81 2.21 14.04 10.36
C ARG A 81 2.81 12.65 10.16
N SER A 82 2.29 11.86 9.23
CA SER A 82 2.74 10.50 8.98
C SER A 82 3.93 10.49 8.03
N ILE A 83 4.90 9.65 8.32
CA ILE A 83 6.03 9.38 7.43
C ILE A 83 5.60 8.30 6.44
N ASN A 84 5.59 8.62 5.15
CA ASN A 84 5.35 7.63 4.10
C ASN A 84 6.66 6.92 3.71
N LEU A 85 6.71 5.61 3.93
CA LEU A 85 7.78 4.74 3.49
C LEU A 85 7.35 3.96 2.24
N LEU A 86 8.33 3.59 1.42
CA LEU A 86 8.11 2.79 0.21
C LEU A 86 8.58 1.34 0.41
N CYS A 87 7.78 0.43 -0.13
CA CYS A 87 7.99 -1.01 -0.05
C CYS A 87 9.23 -1.44 -0.83
N LYS A 88 10.27 -1.89 -0.11
CA LYS A 88 11.51 -2.41 -0.70
C LYS A 88 11.26 -3.57 -1.66
N PHE A 89 10.27 -4.43 -1.38
CA PHE A 89 9.95 -5.57 -2.26
C PHE A 89 9.53 -5.12 -3.66
N HIS A 90 8.59 -4.17 -3.76
CA HIS A 90 8.13 -3.66 -5.06
C HIS A 90 9.23 -2.88 -5.79
N ILE A 91 10.01 -2.08 -5.07
CA ILE A 91 11.18 -1.38 -5.63
C ILE A 91 12.18 -2.39 -6.21
N ASN A 92 12.60 -3.37 -5.42
CA ASN A 92 13.61 -4.36 -5.82
C ASN A 92 13.11 -5.23 -6.98
N LYS A 93 11.81 -5.56 -7.00
CA LYS A 93 11.19 -6.25 -8.15
C LYS A 93 11.29 -5.42 -9.43
N ASN A 94 10.99 -4.12 -9.36
CA ASN A 94 11.04 -3.23 -10.52
C ASN A 94 12.47 -2.99 -11.00
N VAL A 95 13.40 -2.70 -10.08
CA VAL A 95 14.82 -2.52 -10.40
C VAL A 95 15.41 -3.81 -10.97
N GLY A 96 15.08 -4.98 -10.40
CA GLY A 96 15.51 -6.27 -10.92
C GLY A 96 14.99 -6.54 -12.34
N ALA A 97 13.73 -6.21 -12.62
CA ALA A 97 13.17 -6.32 -13.97
C ALA A 97 13.88 -5.38 -14.96
N LYS A 98 14.19 -4.15 -14.55
CA LYS A 98 14.91 -3.19 -15.39
C LYS A 98 16.37 -3.59 -15.62
N CYS A 99 17.03 -4.14 -14.61
CA CYS A 99 18.38 -4.69 -14.73
C CYS A 99 18.43 -5.77 -15.83
N LYS A 100 17.48 -6.72 -15.83
CA LYS A 100 17.39 -7.76 -16.87
C LYS A 100 17.18 -7.24 -18.29
N GLN A 101 16.60 -6.05 -18.45
CA GLN A 101 16.35 -5.45 -19.76
C GLN A 101 17.59 -4.74 -20.33
N HIS A 102 18.49 -4.27 -19.47
CA HIS A 102 19.58 -3.38 -19.86
C HIS A 102 20.98 -3.97 -19.66
N VAL A 103 21.12 -4.92 -18.74
CA VAL A 103 22.40 -5.51 -18.35
C VAL A 103 22.53 -6.91 -18.92
N VAL A 104 23.71 -7.27 -19.40
CA VAL A 104 24.01 -8.63 -19.89
C VAL A 104 23.92 -9.67 -18.78
N ASN A 105 23.48 -10.88 -19.10
CA ASN A 105 23.13 -11.92 -18.12
C ASN A 105 24.23 -12.18 -17.07
N ASP A 106 25.50 -12.22 -17.48
CA ASP A 106 26.62 -12.55 -16.58
C ASP A 106 26.85 -11.49 -15.49
N LEU A 107 26.47 -10.23 -15.74
CA LEU A 107 26.65 -9.12 -14.80
C LEU A 107 25.39 -8.76 -14.01
N GLN A 108 24.21 -9.23 -14.42
CA GLN A 108 22.94 -8.92 -13.76
C GLN A 108 22.95 -9.25 -12.27
N LYS A 109 23.52 -10.41 -11.89
CA LYS A 109 23.59 -10.83 -10.48
C LYS A 109 24.47 -9.87 -9.67
N THR A 110 25.65 -9.53 -10.19
CA THR A 110 26.59 -8.62 -9.53
C THR A 110 25.99 -7.23 -9.35
N ILE A 111 25.42 -6.66 -10.41
CA ILE A 111 24.79 -5.33 -10.36
C ILE A 111 23.59 -5.33 -9.42
N TYR A 112 22.77 -6.38 -9.42
CA TYR A 112 21.64 -6.50 -8.50
C TYR A 112 22.09 -6.62 -7.04
N THR A 113 23.20 -7.32 -6.76
CA THR A 113 23.79 -7.35 -5.41
C THR A 113 24.24 -5.96 -4.97
N LEU A 114 24.97 -5.21 -5.82
CA LEU A 114 25.39 -3.85 -5.51
C LEU A 114 24.19 -2.91 -5.26
N TRP A 115 23.12 -3.05 -6.05
CA TRP A 115 21.86 -2.36 -5.80
C TRP A 115 21.29 -2.68 -4.40
N MET A 116 21.28 -3.94 -4.01
CA MET A 116 20.81 -4.34 -2.68
C MET A 116 21.66 -3.70 -1.59
N GLU A 117 22.99 -3.68 -1.74
CA GLU A 117 23.88 -3.02 -0.78
C GLU A 117 23.56 -1.52 -0.64
N VAL A 118 23.22 -0.82 -1.73
CA VAL A 118 22.75 0.58 -1.68
C VAL A 118 21.46 0.71 -0.86
N VAL A 119 20.49 -0.18 -1.07
CA VAL A 119 19.19 -0.16 -0.37
C VAL A 119 19.33 -0.42 1.13
N TRP A 120 20.27 -1.27 1.51
CA TRP A 120 20.46 -1.74 2.88
C TRP A 120 21.58 -1.02 3.64
N ALA A 121 22.27 -0.06 3.02
CA ALA A 121 23.25 0.79 3.68
C ALA A 121 22.68 1.37 4.99
N SER A 122 23.47 1.28 6.06
CA SER A 122 23.03 1.59 7.42
C SER A 122 23.08 3.09 7.73
N ASP A 123 23.95 3.82 7.05
CA ASP A 123 24.14 5.27 7.20
C ASP A 123 24.48 5.94 5.86
N GLU A 124 24.54 7.28 5.87
CA GLU A 124 24.74 8.08 4.65
C GLU A 124 26.16 7.93 4.06
N VAL A 125 27.16 7.59 4.88
CA VAL A 125 28.54 7.39 4.44
C VAL A 125 28.64 6.06 3.69
N GLU A 126 28.13 4.98 4.29
CA GLU A 126 28.03 3.68 3.63
C GLU A 126 27.20 3.79 2.35
N TYR A 127 26.06 4.48 2.38
CA TYR A 127 25.23 4.70 1.20
C TYR A 127 26.02 5.33 0.04
N GLY A 128 26.80 6.38 0.31
CA GLY A 128 27.63 7.04 -0.69
C GLY A 128 28.66 6.08 -1.31
N GLN A 129 29.31 5.26 -0.47
CA GLN A 129 30.30 4.26 -0.92
C GLN A 129 29.66 3.18 -1.80
N ARG A 130 28.53 2.60 -1.36
CA ARG A 130 27.80 1.57 -2.13
C ARG A 130 27.26 2.13 -3.44
N LEU A 131 26.75 3.35 -3.42
CA LEU A 131 26.24 4.01 -4.63
C LEU A 131 27.37 4.23 -5.63
N HIS A 132 28.53 4.69 -5.17
CA HIS A 132 29.69 4.84 -6.03
C HIS A 132 30.12 3.51 -6.66
N GLN A 133 30.16 2.41 -5.89
CA GLN A 133 30.47 1.08 -6.42
C GLN A 133 29.45 0.62 -7.48
N LEU A 134 28.16 0.85 -7.24
CA LEU A 134 27.11 0.57 -8.21
C LEU A 134 27.29 1.39 -9.50
N GLU A 135 27.64 2.68 -9.38
CA GLU A 135 27.90 3.56 -10.53
C GLU A 135 29.11 3.07 -11.36
N GLN A 136 30.20 2.70 -10.69
CA GLN A 136 31.39 2.14 -11.36
C GLN A 136 31.07 0.83 -12.10
N ALA A 137 30.25 -0.04 -11.50
CA ALA A 137 29.81 -1.27 -12.16
C ALA A 137 28.82 -1.04 -13.32
N CYS A 138 28.22 0.15 -13.40
CA CYS A 138 27.23 0.52 -14.40
C CYS A 138 27.73 1.55 -15.43
N VAL A 139 29.05 1.76 -15.56
CA VAL A 139 29.62 2.74 -16.51
C VAL A 139 29.14 2.48 -17.94
N ASP A 140 29.10 1.23 -18.37
CA ASP A 140 28.61 0.83 -19.69
C ASP A 140 27.07 0.69 -19.77
N TYR A 141 26.37 0.87 -18.65
CA TYR A 141 24.92 0.66 -18.49
C TYR A 141 24.21 1.94 -18.05
N SER A 142 24.53 3.06 -18.70
CA SER A 142 23.97 4.40 -18.41
C SER A 142 22.44 4.42 -18.34
N GLY A 143 21.75 3.69 -19.23
CA GLY A 143 20.29 3.59 -19.22
C GLY A 143 19.72 2.93 -17.96
N PHE A 144 20.42 1.97 -17.37
CA PHE A 144 20.00 1.33 -16.12
C PHE A 144 20.26 2.25 -14.91
N ILE A 145 21.48 2.81 -14.80
CA ILE A 145 21.83 3.65 -13.64
C ILE A 145 21.04 4.96 -13.63
N ASN A 146 20.77 5.57 -14.79
CA ASN A 146 19.91 6.75 -14.90
C ASN A 146 18.48 6.42 -14.45
N TYR A 147 17.93 5.28 -14.90
CA TYR A 147 16.64 4.82 -14.40
C TYR A 147 16.63 4.68 -12.87
N VAL A 148 17.64 4.03 -12.28
CA VAL A 148 17.75 3.85 -10.82
C VAL A 148 17.79 5.20 -10.10
N LYS A 149 18.63 6.11 -10.57
CA LYS A 149 18.79 7.44 -9.98
C LYS A 149 17.52 8.28 -10.09
N ASP A 150 17.02 8.45 -11.30
CA ASP A 150 15.95 9.40 -11.59
C ASP A 150 14.59 8.90 -11.09
N THR A 151 14.37 7.59 -11.09
CA THR A 151 13.10 6.99 -10.69
C THR A 151 13.01 6.74 -9.19
N TRP A 152 14.13 6.36 -8.54
CA TRP A 152 14.12 5.84 -7.17
C TRP A 152 15.00 6.66 -6.21
N LEU A 153 16.27 6.86 -6.51
CA LEU A 153 17.19 7.44 -5.52
C LEU A 153 16.99 8.95 -5.33
N THR A 154 16.95 9.72 -6.42
CA THR A 154 16.80 11.18 -6.38
C THR A 154 15.48 11.59 -5.71
N PRO A 155 14.31 11.09 -6.13
CA PRO A 155 13.04 11.51 -5.54
C PRO A 155 12.71 10.81 -4.21
N HIS A 156 13.23 9.60 -3.96
CA HIS A 156 12.64 8.74 -2.91
C HIS A 156 13.63 8.05 -1.97
N ARG A 157 14.96 8.26 -2.05
CA ARG A 157 15.92 7.55 -1.17
C ARG A 157 15.57 7.61 0.33
N HIS A 158 15.06 8.76 0.79
CA HIS A 158 14.65 8.99 2.17
C HIS A 158 13.43 8.16 2.62
N ARG A 159 12.73 7.50 1.69
CA ARG A 159 11.53 6.69 1.96
C ARG A 159 11.79 5.18 1.96
N PHE A 160 12.97 4.70 1.55
CA PHE A 160 13.24 3.25 1.52
C PHE A 160 14.69 2.83 1.82
N VAL A 161 15.68 3.71 1.70
CA VAL A 161 17.06 3.33 1.98
C VAL A 161 17.31 3.32 3.49
N GLY A 162 17.98 2.27 3.99
CA GLY A 162 18.26 2.03 5.41
C GLY A 162 18.78 3.27 6.14
N ALA A 163 19.77 3.95 5.55
CA ALA A 163 20.42 5.15 6.05
C ALA A 163 19.47 6.25 6.56
N TRP A 164 18.30 6.38 5.94
CA TRP A 164 17.26 7.34 6.33
C TRP A 164 16.13 6.68 7.11
N ILE A 165 15.62 5.54 6.64
CA ILE A 165 14.40 4.97 7.24
C ILE A 165 14.63 4.36 8.62
N ASN A 166 15.85 3.90 8.93
CA ASN A 166 16.18 3.33 10.24
C ASN A 166 16.10 4.36 11.38
N ARG A 167 15.99 5.66 11.06
CA ARG A 167 15.75 6.73 12.04
C ARG A 167 14.29 6.80 12.50
N VAL A 168 13.41 6.03 11.87
CA VAL A 168 11.97 6.00 12.14
C VAL A 168 11.63 4.63 12.73
N LEU A 169 10.78 4.61 13.77
CA LEU A 169 10.31 3.37 14.37
C LEU A 169 9.31 2.66 13.44
N HIS A 170 9.81 1.85 12.51
CA HIS A 170 9.00 1.03 11.61
C HIS A 170 8.95 -0.46 12.00
N LEU A 171 9.58 -0.86 13.11
CA LEU A 171 9.60 -2.24 13.65
C LEU A 171 10.00 -3.29 12.60
N GLY A 172 11.00 -2.97 11.76
CA GLY A 172 11.44 -3.87 10.68
C GLY A 172 10.49 -3.95 9.46
N ASN A 173 9.33 -3.28 9.49
CA ASN A 173 8.38 -3.29 8.37
C ASN A 173 8.87 -2.45 7.20
N THR A 174 9.46 -3.12 6.21
CA THR A 174 9.97 -2.50 4.98
C THR A 174 9.35 -3.09 3.71
N THR A 175 8.42 -4.04 3.85
CA THR A 175 7.70 -4.65 2.72
C THR A 175 6.19 -4.73 2.97
N THR A 176 5.41 -4.63 1.90
CA THR A 176 3.95 -4.85 1.91
C THR A 176 3.58 -6.32 1.71
N ASN A 177 4.55 -7.25 1.70
CA ASN A 177 4.31 -8.68 1.44
C ASN A 177 3.31 -9.32 2.41
N ARG A 178 3.21 -8.82 3.64
CA ARG A 178 2.25 -9.31 4.64
C ARG A 178 0.78 -9.06 4.25
N LEU A 179 0.51 -8.16 3.31
CA LEU A 179 -0.82 -7.99 2.72
C LEU A 179 -1.24 -9.20 1.88
N LYS A 180 -0.31 -10.00 1.34
CA LYS A 180 -0.63 -11.10 0.41
C LYS A 180 -1.50 -12.18 1.04
N GLU A 181 -1.21 -12.57 2.29
CA GLU A 181 -1.98 -13.61 3.00
C GLU A 181 -3.39 -13.13 3.32
N LEU A 182 -3.52 -11.89 3.81
CA LEU A 182 -4.81 -11.29 4.13
C LEU A 182 -5.66 -11.05 2.86
N ARG A 183 -5.01 -10.62 1.77
CA ARG A 183 -5.62 -10.42 0.45
C ARG A 183 -6.28 -11.69 -0.07
N TYR A 184 -5.61 -12.84 0.03
CA TYR A 184 -6.18 -14.11 -0.41
C TYR A 184 -7.48 -14.43 0.33
N PHE A 185 -7.50 -14.19 1.65
CA PHE A 185 -8.68 -14.39 2.47
C PHE A 185 -9.83 -13.44 2.11
N VAL A 186 -9.54 -12.14 1.94
CA VAL A 186 -10.55 -11.11 1.60
C VAL A 186 -11.15 -11.37 0.24
N VAL A 187 -10.32 -11.60 -0.78
CA VAL A 187 -10.80 -11.92 -2.14
C VAL A 187 -11.68 -13.17 -2.11
N ARG A 188 -11.35 -14.17 -1.29
CA ARG A 188 -12.17 -15.38 -1.15
C ARG A 188 -13.53 -15.08 -0.50
N LEU A 189 -13.58 -14.25 0.54
CA LEU A 189 -14.85 -13.84 1.16
C LEU A 189 -15.71 -13.01 0.21
N THR A 190 -15.13 -12.04 -0.50
CA THR A 190 -15.87 -11.18 -1.44
C THR A 190 -16.31 -11.91 -2.70
N SER A 191 -15.57 -12.96 -3.11
CA SER A 191 -15.93 -13.82 -4.25
C SER A 191 -16.95 -14.90 -3.88
N ALA A 192 -16.90 -15.43 -2.65
CA ALA A 192 -17.86 -16.42 -2.15
C ALA A 192 -19.22 -15.79 -1.78
N ASN A 193 -19.21 -14.55 -1.26
CA ASN A 193 -20.43 -13.81 -0.94
C ASN A 193 -20.88 -12.96 -2.13
N GLY A 194 -21.55 -13.59 -3.11
CA GLY A 194 -22.13 -12.93 -4.29
C GLY A 194 -23.13 -11.78 -4.01
N GLU A 195 -23.50 -11.55 -2.74
CA GLU A 195 -24.38 -10.46 -2.30
C GLU A 195 -23.70 -9.08 -2.25
N PHE A 196 -22.39 -8.99 -1.99
CA PHE A 196 -21.69 -7.70 -2.05
C PHE A 196 -21.72 -7.13 -3.48
N CYS A 197 -21.63 -8.03 -4.46
CA CYS A 197 -21.82 -7.74 -5.88
C CYS A 197 -23.28 -7.40 -6.28
N ARG A 198 -24.29 -7.69 -5.44
CA ARG A 198 -25.70 -7.28 -5.64
C ARG A 198 -26.01 -5.94 -4.99
N LYS A 199 -25.46 -5.62 -3.80
CA LYS A 199 -25.69 -4.31 -3.17
C LYS A 199 -25.08 -3.14 -3.96
N LYS A 200 -24.03 -3.36 -4.75
CA LYS A 200 -23.52 -2.36 -5.72
C LYS A 200 -24.53 -2.00 -6.83
N SER A 201 -25.43 -2.90 -7.21
CA SER A 201 -26.43 -2.67 -8.27
C SER A 201 -27.75 -2.05 -7.80
N THR A 202 -27.93 -1.84 -6.48
CA THR A 202 -29.20 -1.39 -5.89
C THR A 202 -29.08 -0.01 -5.21
N ILE A 203 -28.07 0.80 -5.54
CA ILE A 203 -28.02 2.20 -5.10
C ILE A 203 -28.95 2.99 -6.04
N PRO A 204 -30.08 3.57 -5.57
CA PRO A 204 -31.07 4.17 -6.45
C PRO A 204 -30.49 5.36 -7.22
N SER A 205 -30.58 5.29 -8.55
CA SER A 205 -30.44 6.43 -9.45
C SER A 205 -31.64 7.36 -9.25
N GLY A 206 -31.52 8.36 -8.37
CA GLY A 206 -32.62 9.30 -8.17
C GLY A 206 -32.40 10.33 -7.07
N MET A 207 -31.68 11.40 -7.39
CA MET A 207 -32.16 12.80 -7.33
C MET A 207 -30.97 13.75 -7.45
N ALA A 208 -31.01 14.57 -8.51
CA ALA A 208 -29.96 15.50 -8.89
C ALA A 208 -29.85 16.66 -7.89
N GLY A 209 -28.61 16.98 -7.52
CA GLY A 209 -28.28 18.12 -6.66
C GLY A 209 -26.80 18.18 -6.28
N GLY A 210 -25.90 18.31 -7.27
CA GLY A 210 -24.56 18.89 -7.08
C GLY A 210 -23.56 18.14 -6.18
N SER A 211 -23.05 16.98 -6.61
CA SER A 211 -21.63 16.60 -6.48
C SER A 211 -21.37 15.35 -7.32
N LYS A 212 -20.26 15.30 -8.05
CA LYS A 212 -19.96 14.21 -8.99
C LYS A 212 -19.90 12.87 -8.25
N HIS A 213 -20.64 11.88 -8.76
CA HIS A 213 -20.76 10.53 -8.20
C HIS A 213 -19.41 9.87 -7.99
N VAL A 214 -19.13 9.42 -6.75
CA VAL A 214 -17.99 8.58 -6.40
C VAL A 214 -18.55 7.29 -5.82
N SER A 215 -18.43 6.18 -6.55
CA SER A 215 -18.96 4.87 -6.14
C SER A 215 -17.91 4.07 -5.36
N ASN A 216 -17.42 4.62 -4.25
CA ASN A 216 -16.47 3.94 -3.36
C ASN A 216 -17.23 3.16 -2.26
N ALA A 217 -16.72 1.98 -1.89
CA ALA A 217 -17.20 1.24 -0.72
C ALA A 217 -16.07 1.09 0.29
N PHE A 218 -16.32 1.38 1.57
CA PHE A 218 -15.34 1.30 2.66
C PHE A 218 -15.83 0.32 3.74
N LEU A 219 -14.97 -0.61 4.14
CA LEU A 219 -15.21 -1.58 5.21
C LEU A 219 -14.11 -1.42 6.26
N ASN A 220 -14.46 -1.40 7.54
CA ASN A 220 -13.51 -1.29 8.64
C ASN A 220 -13.68 -2.45 9.65
N PHE A 221 -12.63 -2.68 10.44
CA PHE A 221 -12.66 -3.61 11.56
C PHE A 221 -12.41 -2.84 12.84
N THR A 222 -13.35 -2.91 13.78
CA THR A 222 -13.12 -2.43 15.14
C THR A 222 -12.62 -3.61 15.97
N PRO A 223 -11.37 -3.64 16.44
CA PRO A 223 -11.00 -4.65 17.41
C PRO A 223 -11.67 -4.28 18.72
N SER A 224 -12.72 -5.01 19.10
CA SER A 224 -12.91 -5.27 20.53
C SER A 224 -11.77 -6.21 20.92
N LEU A 225 -11.06 -5.92 22.01
CA LEU A 225 -9.90 -6.71 22.46
C LEU A 225 -10.29 -8.13 22.94
N GLY A 226 -11.50 -8.60 22.61
CA GLY A 226 -12.09 -9.84 23.10
C GLY A 226 -12.35 -10.90 22.04
N ASP A 227 -12.87 -10.56 20.85
CA ASP A 227 -13.35 -11.62 19.95
C ASP A 227 -13.32 -11.22 18.47
N LEU A 228 -12.22 -11.58 17.77
CA LEU A 228 -12.19 -11.54 16.31
C LEU A 228 -13.40 -12.29 15.71
N ALA A 229 -13.85 -13.38 16.34
CA ALA A 229 -14.99 -14.19 15.90
C ALA A 229 -16.35 -13.49 16.06
N ALA A 230 -16.52 -12.63 17.07
CA ALA A 230 -17.75 -11.86 17.27
C ALA A 230 -17.87 -10.71 16.26
N ASP A 231 -16.74 -10.10 15.89
CA ASP A 231 -16.67 -9.09 14.83
C ASP A 231 -17.01 -9.69 13.44
N PHE A 232 -16.68 -10.97 13.21
CA PHE A 232 -17.15 -11.74 12.04
C PHE A 232 -18.66 -11.97 12.04
N PHE A 233 -19.27 -12.22 13.20
CA PHE A 233 -20.73 -12.41 13.33
C PHE A 233 -21.49 -11.08 13.12
N ASN A 234 -20.91 -9.96 13.59
CA ASN A 234 -21.43 -8.62 13.35
C ASN A 234 -21.36 -8.22 11.87
N MET A 235 -20.38 -8.73 11.10
CA MET A 235 -20.35 -8.57 9.64
C MET A 235 -21.56 -9.23 8.96
N ALA A 236 -21.93 -10.46 9.36
CA ALA A 236 -23.13 -11.12 8.86
C ALA A 236 -24.44 -10.44 9.33
N SER A 237 -24.44 -9.88 10.55
CA SER A 237 -25.58 -9.18 11.14
C SER A 237 -25.79 -7.77 10.56
N PHE A 238 -24.74 -7.00 10.28
CA PHE A 238 -24.80 -5.70 9.61
C PHE A 238 -25.23 -5.84 8.13
N ILE A 239 -24.86 -6.94 7.50
CA ILE A 239 -25.34 -7.30 6.16
C ILE A 239 -26.84 -7.66 6.19
N ASN A 240 -27.31 -8.32 7.25
CA ASN A 240 -28.71 -8.75 7.43
C ASN A 240 -29.66 -7.70 8.04
N SER A 241 -29.17 -6.72 8.80
CA SER A 241 -29.98 -5.68 9.48
C SER A 241 -30.34 -4.50 8.58
N ASN A 242 -29.67 -4.37 7.43
CA ASN A 242 -30.10 -3.51 6.32
C ASN A 242 -30.98 -4.29 5.30
N LYS A 243 -31.81 -5.22 5.79
CA LYS A 243 -32.99 -5.71 5.08
C LYS A 243 -34.09 -4.69 5.36
N ASP A 244 -34.59 -4.00 4.34
CA ASP A 244 -35.87 -3.32 4.49
C ASP A 244 -36.95 -4.35 4.87
N PRO A 245 -37.80 -4.05 5.86
CA PRO A 245 -38.97 -4.86 6.13
C PRO A 245 -40.03 -4.53 5.08
N SER A 246 -40.07 -5.31 4.02
CA SER A 246 -41.26 -5.46 3.16
C SER A 246 -41.32 -6.87 2.60
#